data_AF-A0A366FXE7-F1
#
_entry.id   AF-A0A366FXE7-F1
#
_cell.length_a   1.000
_cell.length_b   1.000
_cell.length_c   1.000
_cell.angle_alpha   90.00
_cell.angle_beta   90.00
_cell.angle_gamma   90.00
#
_symmetry.space_group_name_H-M   'P 1'
#
loop_
_entity.id
_entity.type
_entity.pdbx_description
1 polymer ?
#
loop_
_entity_poly.entity_id
_entity_poly.type
_entity_poly.pdbx_seq_one_letter_code
_entity_poly.pdbx_strand_id
1 'polypeptide(L)'
;MTLTPVKILMCLFSLGASTLAQAECLKSVSEMKASKVKTHWKETTENDGKPLTISIADGAHGLVYTASKAGAPWLTGNVSVCRSGGATRITLKNTRATSHVPMIARMALPSTQSAQIVNNQIRLAGGAWSGTFVAQ
;
A
#
# COMPACT_ATOMS: atom_id res chain seq x y z
N MET A 1 31.20 -66.14 8.29
CA MET A 1 30.52 -64.97 8.90
C MET A 1 29.93 -64.13 7.79
N THR A 2 28.63 -64.22 7.61
CA THR A 2 27.84 -63.55 6.56
C THR A 2 27.34 -62.20 7.07
N LEU A 3 27.77 -61.09 6.45
CA LEU A 3 27.21 -59.76 6.69
C LEU A 3 25.93 -59.59 5.86
N THR A 4 24.82 -59.25 6.52
CA THR A 4 23.57 -58.80 5.88
C THR A 4 23.61 -57.27 5.65
N PRO A 5 23.08 -56.76 4.52
CA PRO A 5 22.92 -55.32 4.33
C PRO A 5 21.58 -54.84 4.92
N VAL A 6 21.65 -53.92 5.89
CA VAL A 6 20.50 -53.18 6.40
C VAL A 6 20.08 -52.14 5.34
N LYS A 7 18.83 -52.26 4.92
CA LYS A 7 18.16 -51.47 3.87
C LYS A 7 17.84 -50.08 4.44
N ILE A 8 18.65 -49.07 4.09
CA ILE A 8 18.40 -47.67 4.46
C ILE A 8 17.23 -47.16 3.62
N LEU A 9 16.06 -47.04 4.25
CA LEU A 9 14.89 -46.37 3.69
C LEU A 9 15.12 -44.85 3.79
N MET A 10 15.60 -44.24 2.71
CA MET A 10 15.63 -42.79 2.57
C MET A 10 14.20 -42.26 2.53
N CYS A 11 13.75 -41.65 3.62
CA CYS A 11 12.59 -40.77 3.61
C CYS A 11 12.87 -39.61 2.64
N LEU A 12 12.19 -39.64 1.49
CA LEU A 12 12.01 -38.49 0.60
C LEU A 12 11.30 -37.38 1.38
N PHE A 13 12.07 -36.54 2.05
CA PHE A 13 11.63 -35.21 2.46
C PHE A 13 11.28 -34.47 1.17
N SER A 14 10.00 -34.51 0.83
CA SER A 14 9.43 -33.64 -0.19
C SER A 14 9.54 -32.23 0.37
N LEU A 15 10.63 -31.53 0.05
CA LEU A 15 10.72 -30.09 0.25
C LEU A 15 9.61 -29.47 -0.60
N GLY A 16 8.45 -29.25 0.00
CA GLY A 16 7.46 -28.32 -0.51
C GLY A 16 8.13 -26.97 -0.56
N ALA A 17 8.71 -26.64 -1.71
CA ALA A 17 9.17 -25.30 -2.00
C ALA A 17 7.94 -24.40 -2.00
N SER A 18 7.64 -23.81 -0.85
CA SER A 18 6.70 -22.71 -0.75
C SER A 18 7.25 -21.59 -1.62
N THR A 19 6.80 -21.52 -2.87
CA THR A 19 7.04 -20.38 -3.75
C THR A 19 6.33 -19.19 -3.12
N LEU A 20 7.03 -18.49 -2.24
CA LEU A 20 6.58 -17.20 -1.71
C LEU A 20 6.41 -16.28 -2.92
N ALA A 21 5.16 -16.06 -3.33
CA ALA A 21 4.82 -15.19 -4.44
C ALA A 21 5.43 -13.80 -4.17
N GLN A 22 6.52 -13.50 -4.88
CA GLN A 22 7.27 -12.27 -4.71
C GLN A 22 6.35 -11.10 -5.04
N ALA A 23 6.35 -10.07 -4.19
CA ALA A 23 5.45 -8.95 -4.37
C ALA A 23 5.83 -8.16 -5.63
N GLU A 24 4.93 -8.09 -6.61
CA GLU A 24 5.13 -7.32 -7.83
C GLU A 24 4.62 -5.89 -7.62
N CYS A 25 5.51 -4.91 -7.66
CA CYS A 25 5.18 -3.51 -7.45
C CYS A 25 5.04 -2.74 -8.76
N LEU A 26 3.95 -1.99 -8.88
CA LEU A 26 3.68 -1.09 -9.99
C LEU A 26 4.60 0.14 -9.89
N LYS A 27 5.21 0.51 -11.01
CA LYS A 27 6.24 1.55 -11.08
C LYS A 27 5.73 2.86 -11.67
N SER A 28 4.59 2.83 -12.37
CA SER A 28 4.04 4.00 -13.06
C SER A 28 2.51 4.06 -13.04
N VAL A 29 1.96 5.25 -13.29
CA VAL A 29 0.51 5.47 -13.43
C VAL A 29 -0.05 4.64 -14.58
N SER A 30 0.70 4.50 -15.68
CA SER A 30 0.32 3.65 -16.81
C SER A 30 0.17 2.20 -16.39
N GLU A 31 1.10 1.66 -15.61
CA GLU A 31 1.01 0.31 -15.04
C GLU A 31 -0.18 0.17 -14.09
N MET A 32 -0.47 1.18 -13.26
CA MET A 32 -1.66 1.20 -12.40
C MET A 32 -2.96 1.11 -13.21
N LYS A 33 -3.06 1.86 -14.31
CA LYS A 33 -4.24 1.84 -15.20
C LYS A 33 -4.40 0.49 -15.90
N ALA A 34 -3.32 -0.05 -16.49
CA ALA A 34 -3.31 -1.39 -17.08
C ALA A 34 -3.73 -2.48 -16.06
N SER A 35 -3.39 -2.22 -14.81
CA SER A 35 -3.67 -3.03 -13.64
C SER A 35 -5.06 -2.86 -13.03
N LYS A 36 -5.90 -1.96 -13.59
CA LYS A 36 -7.21 -1.56 -13.05
C LYS A 36 -7.14 -1.00 -11.62
N VAL A 37 -5.97 -0.52 -11.19
CA VAL A 37 -5.79 0.19 -9.92
C VAL A 37 -5.99 1.69 -10.16
N LYS A 38 -6.82 2.30 -9.33
CA LYS A 38 -7.18 3.71 -9.42
C LYS A 38 -6.09 4.61 -8.82
N THR A 39 -5.92 5.78 -9.41
CA THR A 39 -4.95 6.80 -8.96
C THR A 39 -5.56 7.88 -8.08
N HIS A 40 -6.89 7.96 -8.00
CA HIS A 40 -7.61 8.96 -7.23
C HIS A 40 -8.52 8.29 -6.21
N TRP A 41 -8.51 8.82 -4.98
CA TRP A 41 -9.26 8.28 -3.85
C TRP A 41 -9.87 9.43 -3.05
N LYS A 42 -11.14 9.31 -2.69
CA LYS A 42 -11.89 10.33 -1.95
C LYS A 42 -12.31 9.78 -0.59
N GLU A 43 -12.00 10.52 0.46
CA GLU A 43 -12.41 10.21 1.83
C GLU A 43 -13.94 10.21 1.96
N THR A 44 -14.43 9.28 2.77
CA THR A 44 -15.87 9.08 3.06
C THR A 44 -16.16 8.99 4.56
N THR A 45 -15.13 9.06 5.41
CA THR A 45 -15.28 8.93 6.86
C THR A 45 -15.71 10.24 7.51
N GLU A 46 -15.12 11.36 7.10
CA GLU A 46 -15.46 12.68 7.64
C GLU A 46 -16.57 13.34 6.83
N ASN A 47 -17.60 13.84 7.51
CA ASN A 47 -18.76 14.51 6.91
C ASN A 47 -18.72 16.03 7.13
N ASP A 48 -17.53 16.64 6.99
CA ASP A 48 -17.31 18.08 7.16
C ASP A 48 -17.51 18.90 5.86
N GLY A 49 -18.00 18.25 4.80
CA GLY A 49 -18.17 18.82 3.47
C GLY A 49 -16.85 19.08 2.71
N LYS A 50 -15.71 18.70 3.28
CA LYS A 50 -14.36 18.92 2.75
C LYS A 50 -13.55 17.62 2.79
N PRO A 51 -13.94 16.59 2.02
CA PRO A 51 -13.27 15.30 2.07
C PRO A 51 -11.81 15.42 1.64
N LEU A 52 -10.92 14.68 2.30
CA LEU A 52 -9.54 14.53 1.84
C LEU A 52 -9.51 13.70 0.54
N THR A 53 -8.79 14.17 -0.46
CA THR A 53 -8.60 13.45 -1.73
C THR A 53 -7.14 13.10 -1.92
N ILE A 54 -6.84 11.83 -2.19
CA ILE A 54 -5.50 11.35 -2.53
C ILE A 54 -5.41 11.21 -4.05
N SER A 55 -4.37 11.80 -4.64
CA SER A 55 -4.03 11.63 -6.06
C SER A 55 -2.62 11.07 -6.19
N ILE A 56 -2.44 10.12 -7.09
CA ILE A 56 -1.17 9.43 -7.38
C ILE A 56 -0.70 9.82 -8.77
N ALA A 57 0.58 10.15 -8.89
CA ALA A 57 1.21 10.56 -10.14
C ALA A 57 2.60 9.91 -10.29
N ASP A 58 3.14 9.95 -11.52
CA ASP A 58 4.53 9.61 -11.77
C ASP A 58 5.44 10.71 -11.19
N GLY A 59 6.46 10.30 -10.45
CA GLY A 59 7.54 11.15 -9.98
C GLY A 59 8.89 10.71 -10.56
N ALA A 60 9.95 11.46 -10.24
CA ALA A 60 11.29 11.22 -10.79
C ALA A 60 11.86 9.82 -10.46
N HIS A 61 11.45 9.23 -9.33
CA HIS A 61 11.95 7.94 -8.84
C HIS A 61 10.81 6.94 -8.55
N GLY A 62 9.75 7.00 -9.36
CA GLY A 62 8.55 6.18 -9.21
C GLY A 62 7.36 6.99 -8.70
N LEU A 63 6.33 6.29 -8.20
CA LEU A 63 5.06 6.90 -7.86
C LEU A 63 5.13 7.82 -6.63
N VAL A 64 4.48 8.96 -6.73
CA VAL A 64 4.27 9.93 -5.64
C VAL A 64 2.79 10.16 -5.41
N TYR A 65 2.44 10.65 -4.22
CA TYR A 65 1.07 11.02 -3.92
C TYR A 65 0.98 12.44 -3.34
N THR A 66 -0.18 13.05 -3.53
CA THR A 66 -0.61 14.25 -2.81
C THR A 66 -1.99 13.99 -2.21
N ALA A 67 -2.15 14.27 -0.92
CA ALA A 67 -3.46 14.33 -0.27
C ALA A 67 -3.88 15.79 -0.09
N SER A 68 -5.05 16.17 -0.59
CA SER A 68 -5.56 17.54 -0.54
C SER A 68 -6.89 17.61 0.20
N LYS A 69 -7.09 18.66 1.00
CA LYS A 69 -8.36 18.94 1.67
C LYS A 69 -8.83 20.33 1.26
N ALA A 70 -10.10 20.44 0.83
CA ALA A 70 -10.67 21.68 0.32
C ALA A 70 -9.81 22.39 -0.74
N GLY A 71 -9.21 21.62 -1.66
CA GLY A 71 -8.38 22.13 -2.76
C GLY A 71 -6.92 22.47 -2.40
N ALA A 72 -6.56 22.46 -1.11
CA ALA A 72 -5.18 22.72 -0.68
C ALA A 72 -4.40 21.43 -0.41
N PRO A 73 -3.13 21.31 -0.82
CA PRO A 73 -2.31 20.14 -0.52
C PRO A 73 -1.95 20.11 0.97
N TRP A 74 -2.32 19.02 1.62
CA TRP A 74 -2.06 18.78 3.05
C TRP A 74 -0.87 17.84 3.24
N LEU A 75 -0.82 16.75 2.48
CA LEU A 75 0.22 15.72 2.60
C LEU A 75 0.84 15.43 1.24
N THR A 76 2.14 15.14 1.24
CA THR A 76 2.86 14.62 0.07
C THR A 76 3.77 13.47 0.48
N GLY A 77 4.15 12.62 -0.48
CA GLY A 77 5.11 11.56 -0.24
C GLY A 77 5.24 10.61 -1.41
N ASN A 78 5.89 9.48 -1.16
CA ASN A 78 6.00 8.39 -2.12
C ASN A 78 4.83 7.42 -1.93
N VAL A 79 4.48 6.69 -2.97
CA VAL A 79 3.53 5.59 -2.87
C VAL A 79 4.10 4.35 -3.54
N SER A 80 3.86 3.19 -2.92
CA SER A 80 4.09 1.91 -3.58
C SER A 80 2.79 1.13 -3.62
N VAL A 81 2.47 0.58 -4.79
CA VAL A 81 1.31 -0.28 -5.00
C VAL A 81 1.85 -1.63 -5.44
N CYS A 82 1.68 -2.65 -4.59
CA CYS A 82 2.25 -3.97 -4.85
C CYS A 82 1.20 -5.06 -4.73
N ARG A 83 1.34 -6.09 -5.56
CA ARG A 83 0.50 -7.29 -5.53
C ARG A 83 1.24 -8.44 -4.89
N SER A 84 0.60 -9.14 -3.98
CA SER A 84 1.09 -10.39 -3.43
C SER A 84 -0.07 -11.23 -2.91
N GLY A 85 -0.05 -12.54 -3.18
CA GLY A 85 -1.08 -13.48 -2.71
C GLY A 85 -2.51 -13.10 -3.13
N GLY A 86 -2.70 -12.55 -4.33
CA GLY A 86 -4.00 -12.10 -4.83
C GLY A 86 -4.50 -10.76 -4.28
N ALA A 87 -3.84 -10.20 -3.26
CA ALA A 87 -4.18 -8.89 -2.71
C ALA A 87 -3.34 -7.79 -3.36
N THR A 88 -3.94 -6.61 -3.54
CA THR A 88 -3.21 -5.39 -3.90
C THR A 88 -3.09 -4.51 -2.66
N ARG A 89 -1.86 -4.15 -2.28
CA ARG A 89 -1.57 -3.28 -1.14
C ARG A 89 -1.03 -1.95 -1.62
N ILE A 90 -1.63 -0.86 -1.14
CA ILE A 90 -1.11 0.50 -1.28
C ILE A 90 -0.34 0.87 -0.01
N THR A 91 0.80 1.53 -0.16
CA THR A 91 1.58 2.05 0.95
C THR A 91 2.02 3.48 0.66
N LEU A 92 1.56 4.42 1.48
CA LEU A 92 2.03 5.80 1.53
C LEU A 92 3.29 5.84 2.38
N LYS A 93 4.38 6.41 1.87
CA LYS A 93 5.70 6.44 2.51
C LYS A 93 6.27 7.84 2.52
N ASN A 94 7.17 8.10 3.45
CA ASN A 94 7.87 9.38 3.59
C ASN A 94 6.90 10.56 3.62
N THR A 95 5.76 10.38 4.30
CA THR A 95 4.71 11.37 4.38
C THR A 95 5.25 12.67 4.98
N ARG A 96 5.05 13.77 4.27
CA ARG A 96 5.38 15.13 4.72
C ARG A 96 4.11 15.96 4.77
N ALA A 97 3.90 16.63 5.89
CA ALA A 97 2.84 17.62 6.03
C ALA A 97 3.28 18.97 5.47
N THR A 98 2.37 19.67 4.79
CA THR A 98 2.58 21.04 4.34
C THR A 98 2.24 22.05 5.44
N SER A 99 2.39 23.35 5.14
CA SER A 99 1.95 24.44 6.01
C SER A 99 0.43 24.45 6.27
N HIS A 100 -0.38 23.83 5.41
CA HIS A 100 -1.85 23.82 5.52
C HIS A 100 -2.38 22.87 6.61
N VAL A 101 -1.56 21.91 7.06
CA VAL A 101 -1.94 21.01 8.16
C VAL A 101 -1.74 21.74 9.49
N PRO A 102 -2.72 21.79 10.40
CA PRO A 102 -2.53 22.36 11.74
C PRO A 102 -1.35 21.72 12.47
N MET A 103 -0.53 22.53 13.14
CA MET A 103 0.72 22.06 13.78
C MET A 103 0.50 20.86 14.71
N ILE A 104 -0.57 20.89 15.52
CA ILE A 104 -0.92 19.78 16.42
C ILE A 104 -1.18 18.46 15.69
N ALA A 105 -1.79 18.52 14.50
CA ALA A 105 -2.09 17.35 13.71
C ALA A 105 -0.81 16.77 13.06
N ARG A 106 0.19 17.62 12.76
CA ARG A 106 1.44 17.17 12.14
C ARG A 106 2.22 16.19 13.00
N MET A 107 2.19 16.37 14.32
CA MET A 107 2.92 15.51 15.27
C MET A 107 2.36 14.09 15.33
N ALA A 108 1.10 13.90 14.95
CA ALA A 108 0.42 12.61 15.03
C ALA A 108 0.32 11.88 13.69
N LEU A 109 0.88 12.47 12.62
CA LEU A 109 0.90 11.86 11.29
C LEU A 109 2.01 10.81 11.21
N PRO A 110 1.68 9.54 10.96
CA PRO A 110 2.70 8.53 10.73
C PRO A 110 3.42 8.79 9.39
N SER A 111 4.73 8.55 9.38
CA SER A 111 5.55 8.69 8.17
C SER A 111 5.21 7.66 7.09
N THR A 112 4.66 6.51 7.48
CA THR A 112 4.27 5.42 6.59
C THR A 112 2.94 4.83 7.00
N GLN A 113 2.07 4.59 6.04
CA GLN A 113 0.80 3.89 6.23
C GLN A 113 0.50 2.99 5.05
N SER A 114 -0.29 1.95 5.29
CA SER A 114 -0.67 1.03 4.23
C SER A 114 -2.08 0.53 4.41
N ALA A 115 -2.68 0.17 3.29
CA ALA A 115 -3.97 -0.48 3.24
C ALA A 115 -3.99 -1.53 2.13
N GLN A 116 -4.82 -2.55 2.27
CA GLN A 116 -5.23 -3.35 1.13
C GLN A 116 -6.29 -2.59 0.35
N ILE A 117 -6.30 -2.78 -0.98
CA ILE A 117 -7.37 -2.32 -1.85
C ILE A 117 -8.41 -3.44 -1.93
N VAL A 118 -9.61 -3.18 -1.42
CA VAL A 118 -10.73 -4.12 -1.43
C VAL A 118 -11.95 -3.41 -1.98
N ASN A 119 -12.56 -3.93 -3.04
CA ASN A 119 -13.76 -3.34 -3.65
C ASN A 119 -13.62 -1.84 -3.96
N ASN A 120 -12.48 -1.44 -4.54
CA ASN A 120 -12.15 -0.03 -4.81
C ASN A 120 -12.16 0.87 -3.57
N GLN A 121 -11.89 0.31 -2.40
CA GLN A 121 -11.76 1.04 -1.15
C GLN A 121 -10.40 0.77 -0.50
N ILE A 122 -9.89 1.79 0.17
CA ILE A 122 -8.74 1.68 1.07
C ILE A 122 -9.14 2.22 2.42
N ARG A 123 -8.71 1.53 3.48
CA ARG A 123 -8.83 2.03 4.86
C ARG A 123 -7.43 2.26 5.40
N LEU A 124 -7.03 3.52 5.41
CA LEU A 124 -5.75 3.94 6.00
C LEU A 124 -6.00 4.19 7.48
N ALA A 125 -5.21 3.55 8.34
CA ALA A 125 -5.26 3.75 9.77
C ALA A 125 -3.85 3.67 10.35
N GLY A 126 -3.49 4.66 11.18
CA GLY A 126 -2.23 4.67 11.91
C GLY A 126 -2.01 6.00 12.64
N GLY A 127 -1.64 5.94 13.92
CA GLY A 127 -1.52 7.14 14.74
C GLY A 127 -2.88 7.80 15.02
N ALA A 128 -2.93 9.13 15.04
CA ALA A 128 -4.18 9.88 15.27
C ALA A 128 -4.95 10.17 13.97
N TRP A 129 -4.53 9.61 12.83
CA TRP A 129 -5.22 9.77 11.55
C TRP A 129 -5.71 8.42 11.03
N SER A 130 -6.96 8.39 10.62
CA SER A 130 -7.56 7.26 9.93
C SER A 130 -8.65 7.73 8.99
N GLY A 131 -8.86 7.02 7.89
CA GLY A 131 -9.92 7.33 6.94
C GLY A 131 -10.20 6.17 5.99
N THR A 132 -11.45 6.08 5.57
CA THR A 132 -11.90 5.21 4.49
C THR A 132 -12.02 6.04 3.22
N PHE A 133 -11.37 5.59 2.15
CA PHE A 133 -11.34 6.26 0.87
C PHE A 133 -11.89 5.34 -0.21
N VAL A 134 -12.77 5.87 -1.03
CA VAL A 134 -13.35 5.19 -2.20
C VAL A 134 -12.64 5.71 -3.44
N ALA A 135 -12.32 4.82 -4.37
CA ALA A 135 -11.69 5.20 -5.62
C ALA A 135 -12.64 6.02 -6.50
N GLN A 136 -12.06 6.94 -7.28
CA GLN A 136 -12.77 7.75 -8.28
C GLN A 136 -12.49 7.23 -9.70
#